data_AF-A0A8T5M7J4-F1
#
_entry.id   AF-A0A8T5M7J4-F1
#
_cell.length_a   1.000
_cell.length_b   1.000
_cell.length_c   1.000
_cell.angle_alpha   90.00
_cell.angle_beta   90.00
_cell.angle_gamma   90.00
#
_symmetry.space_group_name_H-M   'P 1'
#
loop_
_entity.id
_entity.type
_entity.pdbx_description
1 polymer ?
#
loop_
_entity_poly.entity_id
_entity_poly.type
_entity_poly.pdbx_seq_one_letter_code
_entity_poly.pdbx_strand_id
1 'polypeptide(L)'
;MAGARYSKENKIVRKLTREKNERKMTTASHKFVIALALVSIVGFLGIISATLFNFDMSFYVEAMLMIIIGLGFVVEGEITKLGRMKHEGLTPKNFTKLITVIIGVLAVLTGVFSIPAVRIEASGFLAVKGIIAVIAIVVIVIQTWVVE
;
A
#
# COMPACT_ATOMS: atom_id res chain seq x y z
N MET A 1 25.79 41.50 20.35
CA MET A 1 25.43 41.39 18.92
C MET A 1 25.37 39.95 18.36
N ALA A 2 25.87 38.93 19.07
CA ALA A 2 25.84 37.53 18.58
C ALA A 2 24.44 36.88 18.51
N GLY A 3 23.51 37.26 19.39
CA GLY A 3 22.16 36.66 19.45
C GLY A 3 21.27 36.90 18.23
N ALA A 4 21.49 37.99 17.49
CA ALA A 4 20.70 38.31 16.29
C ALA A 4 21.09 37.44 15.07
N ARG A 5 22.35 36.97 15.00
CA ARG A 5 22.80 36.04 13.93
C ARG A 5 22.25 34.63 14.14
N TYR A 6 22.27 34.14 15.37
CA TYR A 6 21.71 32.82 15.73
C TYR A 6 20.21 32.69 15.43
N SER A 7 19.45 33.76 15.63
CA SER A 7 18.00 33.77 15.34
C SER A 7 17.68 33.69 13.84
N LYS A 8 18.53 34.28 12.99
CA LYS A 8 18.36 34.22 11.52
C LYS A 8 18.72 32.84 10.96
N GLU A 9 19.80 32.22 11.42
CA GLU A 9 20.18 30.86 11.01
C GLU A 9 19.08 29.85 11.33
N ASN A 10 18.50 29.91 12.53
CA ASN A 10 17.47 28.95 12.94
C ASN A 10 16.18 29.07 12.12
N LYS A 11 15.83 30.27 11.64
CA LYS A 11 14.70 30.47 10.72
C LYS A 11 14.96 29.87 9.33
N ILE A 12 16.18 30.00 8.81
CA ILE A 12 16.54 29.48 7.48
C ILE A 12 16.55 27.94 7.51
N VAL A 13 17.14 27.34 8.55
CA VAL A 13 17.14 25.88 8.73
C VAL A 13 15.71 25.35 8.82
N ARG A 14 14.84 25.96 9.63
CA ARG A 14 13.43 25.56 9.71
C ARG A 14 12.68 25.67 8.39
N LYS A 15 12.97 26.68 7.56
CA LYS A 15 12.33 26.86 6.25
C LYS A 15 12.78 25.79 5.25
N LEU A 16 14.07 25.47 5.23
CA LEU A 16 14.64 24.40 4.39
C LEU A 16 14.12 23.02 4.79
N THR A 17 13.97 22.73 6.09
CA THR A 17 13.40 21.44 6.55
C THR A 17 11.92 21.31 6.19
N ARG A 18 11.16 22.42 6.19
CA ARG A 18 9.75 22.43 5.75
C ARG A 18 9.61 22.14 4.25
N GLU A 19 10.34 22.86 3.40
CA GLU A 19 10.28 22.64 1.94
C GLU A 19 10.71 21.22 1.54
N LYS A 20 11.70 20.66 2.24
CA LYS A 20 12.16 19.29 1.98
C LYS A 20 11.11 18.23 2.35
N ASN A 21 10.31 18.46 3.39
CA ASN A 21 9.20 17.56 3.77
C ASN A 21 8.00 17.69 2.80
N GLU A 22 7.65 18.90 2.36
CA GLU A 22 6.55 19.12 1.40
C GLU A 22 6.82 18.47 0.04
N ARG A 23 8.05 18.52 -0.47
CA ARG A 23 8.42 17.80 -1.72
C ARG A 23 8.37 16.27 -1.57
N LYS A 24 8.63 15.75 -0.37
CA LYS A 24 8.61 14.31 -0.11
C LYS A 24 7.17 13.76 -0.11
N MET A 25 6.23 14.54 0.42
CA MET A 25 4.82 14.18 0.54
C MET A 25 4.10 14.18 -0.82
N THR A 26 4.41 15.13 -1.70
CA THR A 26 3.88 15.18 -3.08
C THR A 26 4.39 14.02 -3.95
N THR A 27 5.64 13.59 -3.76
CA THR A 27 6.22 12.48 -4.53
C THR A 27 5.57 11.13 -4.17
N ALA A 28 5.22 10.90 -2.89
CA ALA A 28 4.55 9.67 -2.46
C ALA A 28 3.12 9.58 -3.03
N SER A 29 2.37 10.69 -2.99
CA SER A 29 1.04 10.80 -3.60
C SER A 29 1.09 10.51 -5.11
N HIS A 30 2.09 11.05 -5.82
CA HIS A 30 2.22 10.83 -7.26
C HIS A 30 2.48 9.35 -7.62
N LYS A 31 3.26 8.61 -6.81
CA LYS A 31 3.50 7.17 -7.02
C LYS A 31 2.25 6.34 -6.82
N PHE A 32 1.44 6.68 -5.82
CA PHE A 32 0.16 6.03 -5.56
C PHE A 32 -0.83 6.27 -6.72
N VAL A 33 -0.92 7.51 -7.22
CA VAL A 33 -1.78 7.84 -8.37
C VAL A 33 -1.36 7.07 -9.63
N ILE A 34 -0.06 6.95 -9.89
CA ILE A 34 0.44 6.13 -11.02
C ILE A 34 0.04 4.66 -10.84
N ALA A 35 0.19 4.10 -9.64
CA ALA A 35 -0.19 2.72 -9.37
C ALA A 35 -1.69 2.48 -9.61
N LEU A 36 -2.54 3.40 -9.15
CA LEU A 36 -3.98 3.36 -9.41
C LEU A 36 -4.31 3.47 -10.90
N ALA A 37 -3.63 4.34 -11.64
CA ALA A 37 -3.84 4.48 -13.08
C ALA A 37 -3.49 3.17 -13.82
N LEU A 38 -2.38 2.53 -13.45
CA LEU A 38 -2.00 1.22 -13.99
C LEU A 38 -3.04 0.14 -13.66
N VAL A 39 -3.53 0.13 -12.41
CA VAL A 39 -4.59 -0.79 -11.97
C VAL A 39 -5.85 -0.63 -12.82
N SER A 40 -6.30 0.61 -13.05
CA SER A 40 -7.46 0.89 -13.88
C SER A 40 -7.27 0.48 -15.34
N ILE A 41 -6.11 0.75 -15.94
CA ILE A 41 -5.81 0.36 -17.33
C ILE A 41 -5.84 -1.16 -17.49
N VAL A 42 -5.21 -1.89 -16.57
CA VAL A 42 -5.16 -3.36 -16.61
C VAL A 42 -6.56 -3.96 -16.41
N GLY A 43 -7.36 -3.40 -15.48
CA GLY A 43 -8.76 -3.79 -15.28
C GLY A 43 -9.60 -3.60 -16.55
N PHE A 44 -9.45 -2.45 -17.21
CA PHE A 44 -10.15 -2.15 -18.45
C PHE A 44 -9.76 -3.09 -19.61
N LEU A 45 -8.47 -3.40 -19.75
CA LEU A 45 -8.00 -4.38 -20.73
C LEU A 45 -8.59 -5.78 -20.48
N GLY A 46 -8.76 -6.17 -19.22
CA GLY A 46 -9.46 -7.40 -18.86
C GLY A 46 -10.90 -7.43 -19.39
N ILE A 47 -11.64 -6.33 -19.21
CA ILE A 47 -13.02 -6.19 -19.71
C ILE A 47 -13.05 -6.26 -21.24
N ILE A 48 -12.15 -5.56 -21.93
CA ILE A 48 -12.04 -5.61 -23.39
C ILE A 48 -11.74 -7.03 -23.87
N SER A 49 -10.80 -7.72 -23.22
CA SER A 49 -10.43 -9.10 -23.57
C SER A 49 -11.63 -10.05 -23.47
N ALA A 50 -12.35 -10.00 -22.36
CA ALA A 50 -13.53 -10.82 -22.15
C ALA A 50 -14.62 -10.51 -23.18
N THR A 51 -14.82 -9.24 -23.51
CA THR A 51 -15.90 -8.78 -24.40
C THR A 51 -15.62 -9.06 -25.87
N LEU A 52 -14.39 -8.80 -26.35
CA LEU A 52 -14.06 -8.86 -27.79
C LEU A 52 -13.50 -10.22 -28.21
N PHE A 53 -12.75 -10.89 -27.33
CA PHE A 53 -12.04 -12.12 -27.67
C PHE A 53 -12.63 -13.35 -26.99
N ASN A 54 -13.68 -13.18 -26.16
CA ASN A 54 -14.27 -14.23 -25.33
C ASN A 54 -13.20 -14.99 -24.52
N PHE A 55 -12.13 -14.29 -24.19
CA PHE A 55 -10.97 -14.81 -23.47
C PHE A 55 -10.93 -14.15 -22.10
N ASP A 56 -11.19 -14.96 -21.08
CA ASP A 56 -11.29 -14.48 -19.70
C ASP A 56 -9.91 -14.30 -19.07
N MET A 57 -9.40 -13.07 -19.19
CA MET A 57 -8.16 -12.62 -18.53
C MET A 57 -8.38 -12.18 -17.08
N SER A 58 -9.61 -12.24 -16.57
CA SER A 58 -9.96 -11.67 -15.26
C SER A 58 -9.12 -12.27 -14.14
N PHE A 59 -8.80 -13.56 -14.19
CA PHE A 59 -7.97 -14.22 -13.19
C PHE A 59 -6.52 -13.71 -13.16
N TYR A 60 -5.92 -13.48 -14.33
CA TYR A 60 -4.55 -12.96 -14.43
C TYR A 60 -4.49 -11.49 -14.01
N VAL A 61 -5.49 -10.71 -14.41
CA VAL A 61 -5.64 -9.31 -14.01
C VAL A 61 -5.82 -9.21 -12.50
N GLU A 62 -6.74 -9.98 -11.91
CA GLU A 62 -6.96 -10.03 -10.46
C GLU A 62 -5.67 -10.41 -9.70
N ALA A 63 -4.96 -11.46 -10.16
CA ALA A 63 -3.70 -11.89 -9.58
C ALA A 63 -2.65 -10.76 -9.60
N MET A 64 -2.44 -10.12 -10.75
CA MET A 64 -1.50 -9.01 -10.90
C MET A 64 -1.87 -7.84 -10.00
N LEU A 65 -3.15 -7.46 -9.92
CA LEU A 65 -3.62 -6.36 -9.09
C LEU A 65 -3.38 -6.62 -7.61
N MET A 66 -3.74 -7.81 -7.13
CA MET A 66 -3.51 -8.22 -5.74
C MET A 66 -2.02 -8.22 -5.37
N ILE A 67 -1.15 -8.68 -6.28
CA ILE A 67 0.31 -8.63 -6.07
C ILE A 67 0.80 -7.18 -6.02
N ILE A 68 0.42 -6.33 -6.97
CA ILE A 68 0.85 -4.92 -7.03
C ILE A 68 0.41 -4.16 -5.77
N ILE A 69 -0.87 -4.30 -5.39
CA ILE A 69 -1.41 -3.65 -4.19
C ILE A 69 -0.73 -4.19 -2.93
N GLY A 70 -0.59 -5.51 -2.83
CA GLY A 70 0.08 -6.15 -1.69
C GLY A 70 1.52 -5.69 -1.52
N LEU A 71 2.28 -5.60 -2.63
CA LEU A 71 3.63 -5.02 -2.63
C LEU A 71 3.62 -3.54 -2.24
N GLY A 72 2.62 -2.77 -2.69
CA GLY A 72 2.41 -1.38 -2.29
C GLY A 72 2.30 -1.23 -0.77
N PHE A 73 1.43 -2.03 -0.13
CA PHE A 73 1.28 -2.04 1.33
C PHE A 73 2.52 -2.53 2.07
N VAL A 74 3.22 -3.53 1.54
CA VAL A 74 4.49 -4.00 2.12
C VAL A 74 5.55 -2.89 2.12
N VAL A 75 5.65 -2.14 1.02
CA VAL A 75 6.57 -1.00 0.90
C VAL A 75 6.15 0.14 1.83
N GLU A 76 4.85 0.46 1.89
CA GLU A 76 4.30 1.52 2.72
C GLU A 76 4.40 1.22 4.23
N GLY A 77 4.32 -0.04 4.61
CA GLY A 77 4.52 -0.47 5.99
C GLY A 77 5.95 -0.28 6.52
N GLU A 78 6.89 0.15 5.67
CA GLU A 78 8.29 0.44 6.04
C GLU A 78 8.93 -0.73 6.82
N ILE A 79 8.96 -1.94 6.26
CA ILE A 79 9.56 -3.16 6.87
C ILE A 79 10.92 -2.89 7.54
N THR A 80 11.74 -2.03 6.95
CA THR A 80 13.06 -1.69 7.49
C THR A 80 12.99 -0.98 8.85
N LYS A 81 11.94 -0.19 9.10
CA LYS A 81 11.71 0.47 10.40
C LYS A 81 11.02 -0.45 11.40
N LEU A 82 10.29 -1.47 10.95
CA LEU A 82 9.75 -2.53 11.81
C LEU A 82 10.85 -3.26 12.58
N GLY A 83 12.03 -3.46 11.99
CA GLY A 83 13.17 -4.05 12.70
C GLY A 83 13.62 -3.27 13.95
N ARG A 84 13.32 -1.97 14.04
CA ARG A 84 13.64 -1.12 15.21
C ARG A 84 12.59 -1.22 16.33
N MET A 85 11.42 -1.81 16.08
CA MET A 85 10.37 -1.98 17.09
C MET A 85 10.80 -2.84 18.27
N LYS A 86 11.80 -3.72 18.08
CA LYS A 86 12.38 -4.51 19.16
C LYS A 86 12.94 -3.63 20.29
N HIS A 87 13.34 -2.39 19.97
CA HIS A 87 13.89 -1.43 20.94
C HIS A 87 12.90 -0.36 21.40
N GLU A 88 11.97 0.07 20.54
CA GLU A 88 11.02 1.17 20.84
C GLU A 88 9.68 0.70 21.43
N GLY A 89 9.39 -0.61 21.40
CA GLY A 89 8.13 -1.18 21.88
C GLY A 89 6.95 -1.00 20.91
N LEU A 90 5.82 -1.61 21.27
CA LEU A 90 4.57 -1.59 20.49
C LEU A 90 3.83 -0.26 20.73
N THR A 91 4.21 0.77 19.98
CA THR A 91 3.43 2.01 19.89
C THR A 91 2.28 1.86 18.88
N PRO A 92 1.16 2.62 19.01
CA PRO A 92 0.04 2.54 18.06
C PRO A 92 0.47 2.74 16.61
N LYS A 93 1.38 3.68 16.36
CA LYS A 93 1.95 3.95 15.03
C LYS A 93 2.74 2.77 14.47
N ASN A 94 3.47 2.07 15.34
CA ASN A 94 4.24 0.88 14.97
C ASN A 94 3.32 -0.32 14.70
N PHE A 95 2.28 -0.49 15.52
CA PHE A 95 1.26 -1.51 15.32
C PHE A 95 0.53 -1.34 14.00
N THR A 96 0.11 -0.12 13.65
CA THR A 96 -0.51 0.19 12.37
C THR A 96 0.34 -0.28 11.19
N LYS A 97 1.64 0.08 11.20
CA LYS A 97 2.57 -0.33 10.14
C LYS A 97 2.73 -1.84 10.04
N LEU A 98 2.81 -2.53 11.19
CA LEU A 98 2.87 -3.99 11.24
C LEU A 98 1.64 -4.62 10.57
N ILE A 99 0.44 -4.13 10.91
CA ILE A 99 -0.79 -4.62 10.30
C ILE A 99 -0.81 -4.33 8.79
N THR A 100 -0.39 -3.15 8.34
CA THR A 100 -0.30 -2.83 6.90
C THR A 100 0.62 -3.81 6.17
N VAL A 101 1.77 -4.17 6.76
CA VAL A 101 2.66 -5.20 6.18
C VAL A 101 1.98 -6.56 6.15
N ILE A 102 1.32 -6.98 7.23
CA ILE A 102 0.64 -8.27 7.29
C ILE A 102 -0.44 -8.36 6.20
N ILE A 103 -1.27 -7.33 6.05
CA ILE A 103 -2.29 -7.26 5.00
C ILE A 103 -1.63 -7.28 3.62
N GLY A 104 -0.54 -6.53 3.43
CA GLY A 104 0.21 -6.54 2.18
C GLY A 104 0.74 -7.92 1.81
N VAL A 105 1.32 -8.65 2.76
CA VAL A 105 1.80 -10.03 2.56
C VAL A 105 0.64 -10.96 2.22
N LEU A 106 -0.49 -10.87 2.94
CA LEU A 106 -1.68 -11.66 2.65
C LEU A 106 -2.24 -11.36 1.25
N ALA A 107 -2.24 -10.10 0.82
CA ALA A 107 -2.65 -9.71 -0.51
C ALA A 107 -1.72 -10.29 -1.60
N VAL A 108 -0.40 -10.27 -1.40
CA VAL A 108 0.55 -10.91 -2.32
C VAL A 108 0.30 -12.41 -2.41
N LEU A 109 0.17 -13.10 -1.28
CA LEU A 109 -0.12 -14.54 -1.25
C LEU A 109 -1.43 -14.85 -1.97
N THR A 110 -2.47 -14.07 -1.71
CA THR A 110 -3.78 -14.23 -2.36
C THR A 110 -3.68 -13.99 -3.87
N GLY A 111 -2.89 -13.02 -4.30
CA GLY A 111 -2.60 -12.78 -5.71
C GLY A 111 -1.88 -13.95 -6.38
N VAL A 112 -0.86 -14.52 -5.72
CA VAL A 112 -0.15 -15.71 -6.21
C VAL A 112 -1.09 -16.91 -6.34
N PHE A 113 -1.95 -17.16 -5.35
CA PHE A 113 -2.94 -18.24 -5.41
C PHE A 113 -4.10 -17.97 -6.37
N SER A 114 -4.25 -16.73 -6.87
CA SER A 114 -5.23 -16.39 -7.92
C SER A 114 -4.75 -16.76 -9.32
N ILE A 115 -3.46 -17.08 -9.50
CA ILE A 115 -2.91 -17.46 -10.79
C ILE A 115 -3.54 -18.80 -11.22
N PRO A 116 -4.12 -18.92 -12.42
CA PRO A 116 -4.80 -20.13 -12.89
C PRO A 116 -3.97 -21.42 -12.74
N ALA A 117 -2.66 -21.33 -12.95
CA ALA A 117 -1.73 -22.47 -12.81
C ALA A 117 -1.64 -23.04 -11.37
N VAL A 118 -1.98 -22.25 -10.36
CA VAL A 118 -1.93 -22.61 -8.92
C VAL A 118 -3.32 -22.55 -8.27
N ARG A 119 -4.35 -22.20 -9.06
CA ARG A 119 -5.69 -21.91 -8.55
C ARG A 119 -6.35 -23.18 -8.02
N ILE A 120 -6.61 -23.20 -6.72
CA ILE A 120 -7.47 -24.22 -6.11
C ILE A 120 -8.90 -23.73 -6.28
N GLU A 121 -9.66 -24.32 -7.21
CA GLU A 121 -11.08 -24.00 -7.47
C GLU A 121 -12.03 -24.53 -6.37
N ALA A 122 -11.62 -24.43 -5.11
CA ALA A 122 -12.47 -24.72 -3.98
C ALA A 122 -13.29 -23.47 -3.64
N SER A 123 -14.61 -23.61 -3.49
CA SER A 123 -15.52 -22.54 -3.05
C SER A 123 -15.05 -21.86 -1.76
N GLY A 124 -14.34 -22.61 -0.91
CA GLY A 124 -13.68 -22.09 0.30
C GLY A 124 -12.62 -21.02 0.01
N PHE A 125 -11.83 -21.16 -1.05
CA PHE A 125 -10.80 -20.18 -1.41
C PHE A 125 -11.42 -18.84 -1.83
N LEU A 126 -12.53 -18.88 -2.57
CA LEU A 126 -13.29 -17.68 -2.93
C LEU A 126 -13.83 -16.94 -1.69
N ALA A 127 -14.34 -17.69 -0.71
CA ALA A 127 -14.83 -17.13 0.55
C ALA A 127 -13.70 -16.49 1.38
N VAL A 128 -12.53 -17.12 1.45
CA VAL A 128 -11.36 -16.56 2.15
C VAL A 128 -10.90 -15.26 1.51
N LYS A 129 -10.87 -15.17 0.16
CA LYS A 129 -10.58 -13.91 -0.54
C LYS A 129 -11.52 -12.78 -0.12
N GLY A 130 -12.82 -13.07 -0.08
CA GLY A 130 -13.85 -12.10 0.31
C GLY A 130 -13.66 -11.62 1.75
N ILE A 131 -13.39 -12.53 2.69
CA ILE A 131 -13.15 -12.19 4.11
C ILE A 131 -11.91 -11.31 4.26
N ILE A 132 -10.81 -11.66 3.58
CA ILE A 132 -9.57 -10.86 3.62
C ILE A 132 -9.82 -9.45 3.09
N ALA A 133 -10.59 -9.31 2.00
CA ALA A 133 -10.94 -8.00 1.45
C ALA A 133 -11.75 -7.14 2.43
N VAL A 134 -12.73 -7.74 3.12
CA VAL A 134 -13.52 -7.03 4.15
C VAL A 134 -12.64 -6.58 5.31
N ILE A 135 -11.76 -7.45 5.82
CA ILE A 135 -10.82 -7.11 6.89
C ILE A 135 -9.90 -5.96 6.45
N ALA A 136 -9.39 -6.02 5.22
CA ALA A 136 -8.54 -4.98 4.67
C ALA A 136 -9.26 -3.62 4.61
N ILE A 137 -10.52 -3.58 4.15
CA ILE A 137 -11.33 -2.36 4.12
C ILE A 137 -11.51 -1.79 5.53
N VAL A 138 -11.89 -2.63 6.50
CA VAL A 138 -12.08 -2.20 7.90
C VAL A 138 -10.79 -1.61 8.46
N VAL A 139 -9.65 -2.27 8.21
CA VAL A 139 -8.36 -1.76 8.66
C VAL A 139 -8.02 -0.44 8.00
N ILE A 140 -8.19 -0.30 6.68
CA ILE A 140 -7.95 0.97 5.98
C ILE A 140 -8.80 2.08 6.59
N VAL A 141 -10.08 1.84 6.84
CA VAL A 141 -10.97 2.82 7.48
C VAL A 141 -10.45 3.20 8.87
N ILE A 142 -10.08 2.23 9.71
CA ILE A 142 -9.53 2.50 11.04
C ILE A 142 -8.23 3.31 10.93
N GLN A 143 -7.34 2.96 10.00
CA GLN A 143 -6.09 3.68 9.79
C GLN A 143 -6.32 5.13 9.38
N THR A 144 -7.23 5.37 8.43
CA THR A 144 -7.58 6.73 7.98
C THR A 144 -8.20 7.57 9.10
N TRP A 145 -9.02 6.99 9.98
CA TRP A 145 -9.74 7.75 11.02
C TRP A 145 -8.97 7.91 12.34
N VAL A 146 -8.08 6.97 12.70
CA VAL A 146 -7.42 6.95 14.01
C VAL A 146 -5.98 7.48 13.96
N VAL A 147 -5.33 7.44 12.80
CA VAL A 147 -3.89 7.72 12.66
C VAL A 147 -3.61 9.10 12.04
N GLU A 148 -4.64 9.78 11.51
CA GLU A 148 -4.60 11.23 11.27
C GLU A 148 -4.85 12.04 12.55
#